data_AF-A0A969ZNU4-F1
#
_entry.id   AF-A0A969ZNU4-F1
#
_cell.length_a   1.000
_cell.length_b   1.000
_cell.length_c   1.000
_cell.angle_alpha   90.00
_cell.angle_beta   90.00
_cell.angle_gamma   90.00
#
_symmetry.space_group_name_H-M   'P 1'
#
loop_
_entity.id
_entity.type
_entity.pdbx_description
1 polymer ?
#
loop_
_entity_poly.entity_id
_entity_poly.type
_entity_poly.pdbx_seq_one_letter_code
_entity_poly.pdbx_strand_id
1 'polypeptide(L)'
;MVGKTRTIKSCVKVYSQTWTVTVIGLFIAIVLIPSDIKTGGVLQSIFPFTQRAYWFVSDYLVLAFLAPFISNILEKVDLRRKKSLLTFMLVLSTVLPFISVAPWEKSNLHIFILLYLVADYMKQYKKQLLKYSSCFFPIWIALVLALTASGISISLLSTKYTALSGKELVLYQYCSPFVVFEAIALFGFFITRKEGKRRSFPRLLSWICSSSLIIYINANLKLSH
;
A
#
# COMPACT_ATOMS: atom_id res chain seq x y z
N MET A 1 -4.60 10.26 -25.57
CA MET A 1 -5.66 10.91 -24.75
C MET A 1 -6.57 9.95 -23.99
N VAL A 2 -6.76 8.69 -24.43
CA VAL A 2 -7.63 7.68 -23.78
C VAL A 2 -7.17 7.23 -22.37
N GLY A 3 -5.86 7.33 -22.05
CA GLY A 3 -5.33 6.97 -20.73
C GLY A 3 -5.67 7.97 -19.61
N LYS A 4 -5.69 9.28 -19.91
CA LYS A 4 -5.85 10.36 -18.92
C LYS A 4 -7.26 10.37 -18.29
N THR A 5 -8.29 10.08 -19.09
CA THR A 5 -9.69 10.01 -18.63
C THR A 5 -9.97 8.78 -17.76
N ARG A 6 -9.20 7.69 -17.90
CA ARG A 6 -9.35 6.46 -17.09
C ARG A 6 -8.76 6.63 -15.69
N THR A 7 -7.60 7.30 -15.58
CA THR A 7 -6.94 7.59 -14.29
C THR A 7 -7.79 8.54 -13.44
N ILE A 8 -8.31 9.61 -14.03
CA ILE A 8 -9.16 10.59 -13.33
C ILE A 8 -10.43 9.93 -12.78
N LYS A 9 -11.11 9.08 -13.56
CA LYS A 9 -12.29 8.32 -13.10
C LYS A 9 -11.95 7.39 -11.93
N SER A 10 -10.76 6.78 -11.94
CA SER A 10 -10.28 5.93 -10.84
C SER A 10 -10.05 6.76 -9.56
N CYS A 11 -9.41 7.93 -9.68
CA CYS A 11 -9.18 8.83 -8.55
C CYS A 11 -10.50 9.31 -7.94
N VAL A 12 -11.46 9.75 -8.76
CA VAL A 12 -12.78 10.20 -8.31
C VAL A 12 -13.54 9.07 -7.61
N LYS A 13 -13.44 7.84 -8.14
CA LYS A 13 -14.07 6.67 -7.52
C LYS A 13 -13.47 6.37 -6.13
N VAL A 14 -12.14 6.30 -6.03
CA VAL A 14 -11.46 6.05 -4.75
C VAL A 14 -11.78 7.16 -3.75
N TYR A 15 -11.74 8.42 -4.19
CA TYR A 15 -12.12 9.58 -3.38
C TYR A 15 -13.54 9.46 -2.85
N SER A 16 -14.52 9.19 -3.74
CA SER A 16 -15.93 9.07 -3.39
C SER A 16 -16.17 7.91 -2.43
N GLN A 17 -15.49 6.77 -2.62
CA GLN A 17 -15.58 5.62 -1.72
C GLN A 17 -15.04 5.95 -0.33
N THR A 18 -13.86 6.56 -0.23
CA THR A 18 -13.27 6.95 1.06
C THR A 18 -14.18 7.96 1.77
N TRP A 19 -14.62 9.01 1.08
CA TRP A 19 -15.48 10.04 1.66
C TRP A 19 -16.82 9.47 2.15
N THR A 20 -17.43 8.56 1.38
CA THR A 20 -18.71 7.93 1.79
C THR A 20 -18.54 7.12 3.07
N VAL A 21 -17.47 6.33 3.18
CA VAL A 21 -17.23 5.50 4.36
C VAL A 21 -16.90 6.37 5.59
N THR A 22 -16.17 7.49 5.42
CA THR A 22 -15.85 8.38 6.53
C THR A 22 -17.07 9.13 7.06
N VAL A 23 -17.96 9.59 6.18
CA VAL A 23 -19.20 10.28 6.57
C VAL A 23 -20.18 9.31 7.25
N ILE A 24 -20.34 8.09 6.73
CA ILE A 24 -21.19 7.07 7.37
C ILE A 24 -20.61 6.66 8.73
N GLY A 25 -19.29 6.45 8.82
CA GLY A 25 -18.62 6.13 10.08
C GLY A 25 -18.79 7.23 11.13
N LEU A 26 -18.68 8.51 10.73
CA LEU A 26 -18.95 9.65 11.60
C LEU A 26 -20.41 9.67 12.08
N PHE A 27 -21.36 9.44 11.18
CA PHE A 27 -22.78 9.40 11.54
C PHE A 27 -23.08 8.30 12.57
N ILE A 28 -22.52 7.11 12.38
CA ILE A 28 -22.65 6.00 13.34
C ILE A 28 -22.01 6.37 14.68
N ALA A 29 -20.83 7.01 14.68
CA ALA A 29 -20.15 7.44 15.89
C ALA A 29 -20.98 8.48 16.69
N ILE A 30 -21.61 9.44 16.00
CA ILE A 30 -22.51 10.45 16.63
C ILE A 30 -23.71 9.78 17.30
N VAL A 31 -24.29 8.75 16.67
CA VAL A 31 -25.46 8.05 17.20
C VAL A 31 -25.12 7.15 18.39
N LEU A 32 -23.97 6.46 18.34
CA LEU A 32 -23.63 5.42 19.32
C LEU A 32 -22.74 5.90 20.47
N ILE A 33 -21.87 6.90 20.25
CA ILE A 33 -20.86 7.34 21.24
C ILE A 33 -20.69 8.88 21.20
N PRO A 34 -21.74 9.67 21.47
CA PRO A 34 -21.70 11.11 21.33
C PRO A 34 -20.74 11.83 22.29
N SER A 35 -20.43 11.23 23.45
CA SER A 35 -19.55 11.82 24.47
C SER A 35 -18.06 11.86 24.07
N ASP A 36 -17.65 11.04 23.11
CA ASP A 36 -16.23 10.85 22.80
C ASP A 36 -15.80 11.60 21.53
N ILE A 37 -16.70 12.39 20.95
CA ILE A 37 -16.47 13.06 19.66
C ILE A 37 -15.78 14.41 19.89
N LYS A 38 -14.46 14.42 19.68
CA LYS A 38 -13.66 15.65 19.65
C LYS A 38 -13.94 16.42 18.35
N THR A 39 -14.02 17.75 18.41
CA THR A 39 -14.20 18.65 17.24
C THR A 39 -13.14 18.43 16.15
N GLY A 40 -11.91 18.09 16.53
CA GLY A 40 -10.84 17.70 15.59
C GLY A 40 -11.16 16.44 14.78
N GLY A 41 -11.80 15.43 15.38
CA GLY A 41 -12.21 14.19 14.70
C GLY A 41 -13.33 14.40 13.68
N VAL A 42 -14.23 15.37 13.94
CA VAL A 42 -15.28 15.78 13.00
C VAL A 42 -14.66 16.44 11.76
N LEU A 43 -13.73 17.37 11.95
CA LEU A 43 -12.98 18.01 10.86
C LEU A 43 -12.17 17.00 10.04
N GLN A 44 -11.54 16.02 10.69
CA GLN A 44 -10.84 14.92 10.01
C GLN A 44 -11.78 14.01 9.22
N SER A 45 -13.02 13.84 9.66
CA SER A 45 -14.00 12.97 8.99
C SER A 45 -14.66 13.65 7.78
N ILE A 46 -14.85 14.98 7.85
CA ILE A 46 -15.39 15.81 6.76
C ILE A 46 -14.29 16.14 5.73
N PHE A 47 -13.07 16.39 6.20
CA PHE A 47 -11.89 16.70 5.37
C PHE A 47 -10.75 15.67 5.56
N PRO A 48 -10.97 14.40 5.21
CA PRO A 48 -10.01 13.32 5.47
C PRO A 48 -8.67 13.44 4.75
N PHE A 49 -8.62 14.26 3.70
CA PHE A 49 -7.44 14.41 2.83
C PHE A 49 -6.48 15.48 3.34
N THR A 50 -6.96 16.69 3.64
CA THR A 50 -6.13 17.79 4.16
C THR A 50 -5.55 17.46 5.52
N GLN A 51 -6.25 16.64 6.30
CA GLN A 51 -5.80 16.20 7.62
C GLN A 51 -4.96 14.92 7.59
N ARG A 52 -4.68 14.33 6.41
CA ARG A 52 -4.01 13.02 6.24
C ARG A 52 -4.59 11.90 7.10
N ALA A 53 -5.88 11.98 7.46
CA ALA A 53 -6.56 10.94 8.22
C ALA A 53 -6.45 9.57 7.53
N TYR A 54 -6.34 9.57 6.19
CA TYR A 54 -5.97 8.42 5.38
C TYR A 54 -4.77 8.74 4.50
N TRP A 55 -3.57 8.65 5.09
CA TRP A 55 -2.30 8.94 4.40
C TRP A 55 -2.15 8.13 3.10
N PHE A 56 -2.60 6.86 3.06
CA PHE A 56 -2.53 6.00 1.88
C PHE A 56 -3.33 6.56 0.69
N VAL A 57 -4.52 7.10 0.92
CA VAL A 57 -5.36 7.64 -0.16
C VAL A 57 -4.76 8.93 -0.69
N SER A 58 -4.22 9.76 0.18
CA SER A 58 -3.55 11.01 -0.20
C SER A 58 -2.30 10.73 -1.05
N ASP A 59 -1.44 9.82 -0.62
CA ASP A 59 -0.24 9.41 -1.36
C ASP A 59 -0.61 8.76 -2.72
N TYR A 60 -1.68 7.95 -2.77
CA TYR A 60 -2.20 7.38 -4.02
C TYR A 60 -2.65 8.45 -5.02
N LEU A 61 -3.37 9.49 -4.58
CA LEU A 61 -3.82 10.57 -5.45
C LEU A 61 -2.65 11.36 -6.01
N VAL A 62 -1.65 11.66 -5.18
CA VAL A 62 -0.41 12.31 -5.62
C VAL A 62 0.31 11.44 -6.64
N LEU A 63 0.46 10.14 -6.40
CA LEU A 63 1.02 9.20 -7.37
C LEU A 63 0.21 9.19 -8.67
N ALA A 64 -1.12 9.16 -8.61
CA ALA A 64 -1.97 9.12 -9.79
C ALA A 64 -1.81 10.40 -10.66
N PHE A 65 -1.57 11.54 -10.03
CA PHE A 65 -1.20 12.78 -10.72
C PHE A 65 0.21 12.71 -11.33
N LEU A 66 1.17 12.14 -10.61
CA LEU A 66 2.57 11.98 -11.06
C LEU A 66 2.74 10.90 -12.13
N ALA A 67 1.91 9.86 -12.13
CA ALA A 67 1.99 8.68 -12.99
C ALA A 67 2.20 9.01 -14.49
N PRO A 68 1.45 9.93 -15.13
CA PRO A 68 1.70 10.29 -16.53
C PRO A 68 3.09 10.91 -16.76
N PHE A 69 3.60 11.69 -15.81
CA PHE A 69 4.94 12.29 -15.92
C PHE A 69 6.02 11.21 -15.77
N ILE A 70 5.87 10.33 -14.77
CA ILE A 70 6.78 9.20 -14.55
C ILE A 70 6.78 8.29 -15.78
N SER A 71 5.60 7.94 -16.32
CA SER A 71 5.48 7.15 -17.56
C SER A 71 6.24 7.78 -18.73
N ASN A 72 6.03 9.08 -18.99
CA ASN A 72 6.68 9.78 -20.10
C ASN A 72 8.21 9.79 -19.96
N ILE A 73 8.72 9.88 -18.73
CA ILE A 73 10.16 9.80 -18.45
C ILE A 73 10.64 8.37 -18.71
N LEU A 74 9.97 7.37 -18.15
CA LEU A 74 10.35 5.96 -18.31
C LEU A 74 10.34 5.53 -19.78
N GLU A 75 9.40 5.98 -20.60
CA GLU A 75 9.38 5.62 -22.03
C GLU A 75 10.64 6.04 -22.79
N LYS A 76 11.33 7.10 -22.35
CA LYS A 76 12.54 7.63 -22.99
C LYS A 76 13.85 7.06 -22.41
N VAL A 77 13.76 6.28 -21.33
CA VAL A 77 14.92 5.76 -20.61
C VAL A 77 15.16 4.30 -21.01
N ASP A 78 16.41 3.95 -21.29
CA ASP A 78 16.79 2.57 -21.62
C ASP A 78 16.67 1.63 -20.41
N LEU A 79 16.62 0.33 -20.68
CA LEU A 79 16.39 -0.69 -19.66
C LEU A 79 17.45 -0.71 -18.54
N ARG A 80 18.72 -0.38 -18.83
CA ARG A 80 19.78 -0.38 -17.80
C ARG A 80 19.54 0.74 -16.80
N ARG A 81 19.22 1.94 -17.29
CA ARG A 81 18.90 3.08 -16.44
C ARG A 81 17.60 2.89 -15.67
N LYS A 82 16.58 2.25 -16.26
CA LYS A 82 15.36 1.84 -15.53
C LYS A 82 15.67 0.89 -14.38
N LYS A 83 16.50 -0.13 -14.62
CA LYS A 83 16.92 -1.06 -13.57
C LYS A 83 17.70 -0.35 -12.47
N SER A 84 18.62 0.55 -12.84
CA SER A 84 19.38 1.37 -11.88
C SER A 84 18.46 2.25 -11.04
N LEU A 85 17.49 2.95 -11.66
CA LEU A 85 16.49 3.74 -10.95
C LEU A 85 15.64 2.89 -10.00
N LEU A 86 15.18 1.72 -10.45
CA LEU A 86 14.40 0.80 -9.62
C LEU A 86 15.21 0.30 -8.43
N THR A 87 16.46 -0.10 -8.63
CA THR A 87 17.36 -0.52 -7.54
C THR A 87 17.62 0.61 -6.56
N PHE A 88 17.88 1.83 -7.06
CA PHE A 88 18.05 3.01 -6.23
C PHE A 88 16.80 3.28 -5.38
N MET A 89 15.62 3.29 -6.00
CA MET A 89 14.35 3.52 -5.29
C MET A 89 14.03 2.41 -4.29
N LEU A 90 14.40 1.15 -4.58
CA LEU A 90 14.24 0.04 -3.66
C LEU A 90 15.11 0.23 -2.41
N VAL A 91 16.38 0.60 -2.57
CA VAL A 91 17.29 0.88 -1.45
C VAL A 91 16.80 2.10 -0.66
N LEU A 92 16.45 3.17 -1.35
CA LEU A 92 15.99 4.42 -0.72
C LEU A 92 14.69 4.23 0.06
N SER A 93 13.75 3.44 -0.47
CA SER A 93 12.41 3.28 0.12
C SER A 93 12.30 2.13 1.10
N THR A 94 13.27 1.22 1.14
CA THR A 94 13.22 0.05 2.04
C THR A 94 14.44 -0.11 2.91
N VAL A 95 15.61 -0.31 2.31
CA VAL A 95 16.85 -0.62 3.03
C VAL A 95 17.24 0.52 3.94
N LEU A 96 17.19 1.75 3.43
CA LEU A 96 17.41 2.93 4.23
C LEU A 96 16.40 2.92 5.38
N PRO A 97 15.07 3.12 5.20
CA PRO A 97 14.01 3.06 6.23
C PRO A 97 14.21 2.04 7.34
N PHE A 98 14.58 0.84 6.94
CA PHE A 98 14.76 -0.29 7.82
C PHE A 98 15.99 -0.16 8.75
N ILE A 99 17.07 0.47 8.29
CA ILE A 99 18.32 0.61 9.06
C ILE A 99 18.29 1.79 10.02
N SER A 100 17.70 2.94 9.65
CA SER A 100 17.80 4.14 10.51
C SER A 100 16.97 4.04 11.78
N VAL A 101 16.04 3.09 11.91
CA VAL A 101 15.12 2.87 13.07
C VAL A 101 14.28 4.11 13.46
N ALA A 102 14.50 5.26 12.82
CA ALA A 102 13.79 6.50 13.00
C ALA A 102 12.64 6.61 11.99
N PRO A 103 11.49 7.20 12.37
CA PRO A 103 10.40 7.45 11.45
C PRO A 103 10.87 8.42 10.37
N TRP A 104 11.23 7.87 9.19
CA TRP A 104 11.91 8.64 8.15
C TRP A 104 11.06 9.80 7.66
N GLU A 105 9.74 9.63 7.51
CA GLU A 105 8.86 10.70 7.01
C GLU A 105 7.39 10.53 7.42
N LYS A 106 6.65 11.64 7.37
CA LYS A 106 5.17 11.67 7.51
C LYS A 106 4.42 11.18 6.26
N SER A 107 5.12 10.82 5.17
CA SER A 107 4.54 10.37 3.90
C SER A 107 5.19 9.08 3.44
N ASN A 108 4.38 8.22 2.82
CA ASN A 108 4.82 6.96 2.24
C ASN A 108 4.85 7.04 0.70
N LEU A 109 4.82 8.25 0.13
CA LEU A 109 4.80 8.48 -1.32
C LEU A 109 5.95 7.79 -2.05
N HIS A 110 7.13 7.70 -1.41
CA HIS A 110 8.29 7.00 -1.95
C HIS A 110 8.01 5.50 -2.21
N ILE A 111 7.29 4.81 -1.31
CA ILE A 111 6.86 3.41 -1.50
C ILE A 111 5.87 3.30 -2.67
N PHE A 112 4.94 4.26 -2.79
CA PHE A 112 3.99 4.31 -3.90
C PHE A 112 4.69 4.47 -5.25
N ILE A 113 5.68 5.36 -5.33
CA ILE A 113 6.52 5.54 -6.52
C ILE A 113 7.28 4.25 -6.80
N LEU A 114 7.90 3.61 -5.80
CA LEU A 114 8.58 2.32 -5.96
C LEU A 114 7.64 1.25 -6.54
N LEU A 115 6.45 1.07 -5.97
CA LEU A 115 5.46 0.10 -6.46
C LEU A 115 5.03 0.39 -7.90
N TYR A 116 4.90 1.66 -8.26
CA TYR A 116 4.63 2.07 -9.63
C TYR A 116 5.76 1.68 -10.60
N LEU A 117 7.02 1.93 -10.21
CA LEU A 117 8.19 1.55 -11.01
C LEU A 117 8.30 0.03 -11.16
N VAL A 118 8.05 -0.73 -10.08
CA VAL A 118 7.96 -2.20 -10.12
C VAL A 118 6.90 -2.63 -11.13
N ALA A 119 5.69 -2.06 -11.05
CA ALA A 119 4.59 -2.44 -11.93
C ALA A 119 4.90 -2.18 -13.41
N ASP A 120 5.51 -1.02 -13.72
CA ASP A 120 5.96 -0.70 -15.07
C ASP A 120 7.06 -1.66 -15.55
N TYR A 121 8.06 -1.94 -14.71
CA TYR A 121 9.13 -2.87 -15.02
C TYR A 121 8.59 -4.29 -15.30
N MET A 122 7.70 -4.79 -14.44
CA MET A 122 7.09 -6.12 -14.60
C MET A 122 6.22 -6.21 -15.86
N LYS A 123 5.54 -5.13 -16.25
CA LYS A 123 4.78 -5.08 -17.50
C LYS A 123 5.68 -5.24 -18.72
N GLN A 124 6.86 -4.63 -18.73
CA GLN A 124 7.84 -4.76 -19.81
C GLN A 124 8.38 -6.21 -19.92
N TYR A 125 8.60 -6.87 -18.78
CA TYR A 125 9.10 -8.25 -18.73
C TYR A 125 8.01 -9.33 -18.63
N LYS A 126 6.74 -8.98 -18.91
CA LYS A 126 5.60 -9.87 -18.70
C LYS A 126 5.78 -11.25 -19.36
N LYS A 127 6.31 -11.30 -20.58
CA LYS A 127 6.53 -12.57 -21.30
C LYS A 127 7.52 -13.49 -20.58
N GLN A 128 8.58 -12.92 -20.04
CA GLN A 128 9.58 -13.66 -19.26
C GLN A 128 8.98 -14.10 -17.91
N LEU A 129 8.20 -13.23 -17.25
CA LEU A 129 7.55 -13.54 -15.97
C LEU A 129 6.51 -14.66 -16.08
N LEU A 130 5.84 -14.82 -17.25
CA LEU A 130 4.88 -15.92 -17.46
C LEU A 130 5.52 -17.31 -17.24
N LYS A 131 6.81 -17.46 -17.52
CA LYS A 131 7.57 -18.70 -17.28
C LYS A 131 7.62 -19.09 -15.80
N TYR A 132 7.48 -18.12 -14.91
CA TYR A 132 7.54 -18.27 -13.44
C TYR A 132 6.18 -18.05 -12.78
N SER A 133 5.09 -18.04 -13.56
CA SER A 133 3.73 -17.71 -13.08
C SER A 133 3.27 -18.57 -11.89
N SER A 134 3.60 -19.86 -11.90
CA SER A 134 3.28 -20.80 -10.82
C SER A 134 4.08 -20.58 -9.54
N CYS A 135 5.21 -19.86 -9.60
CA CYS A 135 6.08 -19.62 -8.45
C CYS A 135 5.65 -18.42 -7.61
N PHE A 136 4.96 -17.43 -8.19
CA PHE A 136 4.64 -16.19 -7.48
C PHE A 136 3.74 -16.39 -6.24
N PHE A 137 2.73 -17.26 -6.34
CA PHE A 137 1.83 -17.53 -5.22
C PHE A 137 2.50 -18.26 -4.05
N PRO A 138 3.23 -19.38 -4.26
CA PRO A 138 3.94 -20.03 -3.16
C PRO A 138 5.05 -19.13 -2.58
N ILE A 139 5.74 -18.32 -3.39
CA ILE A 139 6.69 -17.33 -2.88
C ILE A 139 5.98 -16.32 -1.97
N TRP A 140 4.83 -15.78 -2.39
CA TRP A 140 4.06 -14.86 -1.57
C TRP A 140 3.64 -15.48 -0.23
N ILE A 141 3.12 -16.72 -0.25
CA ILE A 141 2.76 -17.44 0.99
C ILE A 141 4.00 -17.64 1.87
N ALA A 142 5.12 -18.07 1.30
CA ALA A 142 6.35 -18.31 2.04
C ALA A 142 6.86 -17.04 2.72
N LEU A 143 6.78 -15.88 2.03
CA LEU A 143 7.16 -14.59 2.59
C LEU A 143 6.24 -14.18 3.76
N VAL A 144 4.92 -14.32 3.60
CA VAL A 144 3.95 -14.03 4.67
C VAL A 144 4.19 -14.92 5.89
N LEU A 145 4.42 -16.22 5.69
CA LEU A 145 4.73 -17.15 6.78
C LEU A 145 6.06 -16.81 7.45
N ALA A 146 7.09 -16.46 6.67
CA ALA A 146 8.39 -16.07 7.21
C ALA A 146 8.30 -14.78 8.02
N LEU A 147 7.57 -13.78 7.54
CA LEU A 147 7.37 -12.50 8.23
C LEU A 147 6.60 -12.70 9.54
N THR A 148 5.50 -13.46 9.51
CA THR A 148 4.67 -13.74 10.70
C THR A 148 5.45 -14.56 11.74
N ALA A 149 6.16 -15.61 11.32
CA ALA A 149 7.02 -16.40 12.21
C ALA A 149 8.14 -15.55 12.82
N SER A 150 8.75 -14.65 12.04
CA SER A 150 9.79 -13.73 12.54
C SER A 150 9.22 -12.76 13.57
N GLY A 151 8.04 -12.19 13.32
CA GLY A 151 7.36 -11.29 14.26
C GLY A 151 6.98 -11.99 15.57
N ILE A 152 6.42 -13.21 15.50
CA ILE A 152 6.11 -14.03 16.69
C ILE A 152 7.39 -14.32 17.47
N SER A 153 8.46 -14.71 16.79
CA SER A 153 9.74 -15.01 17.42
C SER A 153 10.30 -13.80 18.17
N ILE A 154 10.33 -12.62 17.55
CA ILE A 154 10.78 -11.39 18.22
C ILE A 154 9.89 -11.04 19.40
N SER A 155 8.58 -11.18 19.27
CA SER A 155 7.63 -10.93 20.37
C SER A 155 7.86 -11.87 21.56
N LEU A 156 8.11 -13.15 21.31
CA LEU A 156 8.45 -14.12 22.36
C LEU A 156 9.80 -13.79 23.02
N LEU A 157 10.82 -13.44 22.23
CA LEU A 157 12.13 -13.07 22.76
C LEU A 157 12.09 -11.74 23.54
N SER A 158 11.22 -10.81 23.13
CA SER A 158 11.01 -9.52 23.81
C SER A 158 10.60 -9.70 25.28
N THR A 159 9.86 -10.78 25.61
CA THR A 159 9.51 -11.10 27.01
C THR A 159 10.73 -11.39 27.89
N LYS A 160 11.86 -11.78 27.29
CA LYS A 160 13.12 -12.09 27.99
C LYS A 160 14.17 -10.99 27.82
N TYR A 161 14.16 -10.28 26.70
CA TYR A 161 15.15 -9.26 26.35
C TYR A 161 14.47 -7.93 26.04
N THR A 162 14.54 -6.99 26.98
CA THR A 162 13.95 -5.64 26.84
C THR A 162 14.44 -4.88 25.62
N ALA A 163 15.67 -5.16 25.14
CA ALA A 163 16.24 -4.56 23.93
C ALA A 163 15.50 -4.93 22.62
N LEU A 164 14.64 -5.94 22.65
CA LEU A 164 13.82 -6.38 21.50
C LEU A 164 12.38 -5.86 21.56
N SER A 165 11.99 -5.19 22.64
CA SER A 165 10.63 -4.67 22.81
C SER A 165 10.26 -3.65 21.73
N GLY A 166 9.15 -3.90 21.04
CA GLY A 166 8.63 -3.06 19.97
C GLY A 166 9.35 -3.23 18.62
N LYS A 167 10.42 -4.03 18.53
CA LYS A 167 11.16 -4.23 17.28
C LYS A 167 10.41 -5.11 16.27
N GLU A 168 9.46 -5.91 16.74
CA GLU A 168 8.54 -6.66 15.88
C GLU A 168 7.73 -5.72 14.96
N LEU A 169 7.40 -4.51 15.42
CA LEU A 169 6.63 -3.54 14.64
C LEU A 169 7.40 -3.03 13.42
N VAL A 170 8.74 -2.95 13.51
CA VAL A 170 9.62 -2.52 12.41
C VAL A 170 9.51 -3.48 11.22
N LEU A 171 9.33 -4.78 11.48
CA LEU A 171 9.18 -5.78 10.42
C LEU A 171 7.91 -5.59 9.59
N TYR A 172 6.84 -5.07 10.21
CA TYR A 172 5.53 -4.86 9.60
C TYR A 172 5.34 -3.46 9.00
N GLN A 173 6.34 -2.58 9.11
CA GLN A 173 6.25 -1.26 8.48
C GLN A 173 6.16 -1.39 6.95
N TYR A 174 5.45 -0.48 6.29
CA TYR A 174 5.25 -0.52 4.83
C TYR A 174 6.55 -0.39 4.04
N CYS A 175 7.55 0.28 4.61
CA CYS A 175 8.90 0.40 4.06
C CYS A 175 9.74 -0.87 4.30
N SER A 176 9.26 -1.83 5.09
CA SER A 176 9.97 -3.08 5.32
C SER A 176 10.23 -3.80 3.99
N PRO A 177 11.47 -4.23 3.72
CA PRO A 177 11.78 -4.96 2.50
C PRO A 177 10.92 -6.22 2.37
N PHE A 178 10.57 -6.89 3.47
CA PHE A 178 9.69 -8.05 3.48
C PHE A 178 8.31 -7.74 2.89
N VAL A 179 7.68 -6.65 3.36
CA VAL A 179 6.36 -6.21 2.88
C VAL A 179 6.41 -5.81 1.40
N VAL A 180 7.50 -5.17 0.96
CA VAL A 180 7.67 -4.82 -0.46
C VAL A 180 7.85 -6.06 -1.33
N PHE A 181 8.63 -7.05 -0.90
CA PHE A 181 8.79 -8.31 -1.64
C PHE A 181 7.49 -9.12 -1.69
N GLU A 182 6.69 -9.13 -0.61
CA GLU A 182 5.34 -9.71 -0.63
C GLU A 182 4.46 -9.02 -1.69
N ALA A 183 4.46 -7.68 -1.72
CA ALA A 183 3.70 -6.93 -2.71
C ALA A 183 4.15 -7.24 -4.15
N ILE A 184 5.47 -7.34 -4.40
CA ILE A 184 6.02 -7.74 -5.70
C ILE A 184 5.58 -9.14 -6.10
N ALA A 185 5.66 -10.11 -5.17
CA ALA A 185 5.25 -11.50 -5.43
C ALA A 185 3.76 -11.59 -5.75
N LEU A 186 2.91 -10.90 -4.98
CA LEU A 186 1.48 -10.84 -5.21
C LEU A 186 1.14 -10.14 -6.54
N PHE A 187 1.83 -9.06 -6.89
CA PHE A 187 1.68 -8.39 -8.18
C PHE A 187 2.10 -9.30 -9.33
N GLY A 188 3.19 -10.04 -9.17
CA GLY A 188 3.65 -11.05 -10.13
C GLY A 188 2.64 -12.15 -10.38
N PHE A 189 1.98 -12.62 -9.32
CA PHE A 189 0.88 -13.58 -9.44
C PHE A 189 -0.27 -13.04 -10.29
N PHE A 190 -0.66 -11.78 -10.09
CA PHE A 190 -1.75 -11.18 -10.85
C PHE A 190 -1.38 -10.83 -12.29
N ILE A 191 -0.19 -10.26 -12.53
CA ILE A 191 0.20 -9.84 -13.89
C ILE A 191 0.39 -11.03 -14.83
N THR A 192 0.75 -12.20 -14.28
CA THR A 192 0.98 -13.42 -15.04
C THR A 192 -0.28 -14.25 -15.28
N ARG A 193 -1.37 -14.02 -14.54
CA ARG A 193 -2.67 -14.60 -14.87
C ARG A 193 -3.36 -13.78 -15.96
N LYS A 194 -3.73 -14.43 -17.08
CA LYS A 194 -4.48 -13.80 -18.18
C LYS A 194 -5.75 -13.12 -17.64
N GLU A 195 -6.10 -11.95 -18.20
CA GLU A 195 -7.46 -11.37 -18.17
C GLU A 195 -8.46 -12.24 -18.99
N GLY A 196 -8.46 -13.55 -18.76
CA GLY A 196 -9.37 -14.49 -19.41
C GLY A 196 -10.68 -14.57 -18.64
N LYS A 197 -11.71 -13.84 -19.08
CA LYS A 197 -13.15 -14.11 -18.85
C LYS A 197 -13.55 -14.62 -17.44
N ARG A 198 -13.11 -13.99 -16.33
CA ARG A 198 -13.71 -14.25 -15.01
C ARG A 198 -14.25 -12.97 -14.36
N ARG A 199 -15.54 -12.76 -14.55
CA ARG A 199 -16.39 -11.70 -13.97
C ARG A 199 -16.50 -11.74 -12.43
N SER A 200 -15.93 -12.76 -11.78
CA SER A 200 -16.00 -13.00 -10.33
C SER A 200 -14.78 -12.47 -9.57
N PHE A 201 -13.61 -12.45 -10.22
CA PHE A 201 -12.36 -12.02 -9.61
C PHE A 201 -12.32 -10.51 -9.26
N PRO A 202 -12.77 -9.57 -10.13
CA PRO A 202 -12.83 -8.16 -9.77
C PRO A 202 -13.85 -7.87 -8.65
N ARG A 203 -14.87 -8.73 -8.46
CA ARG A 203 -15.82 -8.60 -7.36
C ARG A 203 -15.19 -8.95 -6.02
N LEU A 204 -14.47 -10.07 -5.94
CA LEU A 204 -13.76 -10.47 -4.72
C LEU A 204 -12.66 -9.45 -4.36
N LEU A 205 -11.88 -8.99 -5.34
CA LEU A 205 -10.85 -7.97 -5.10
C LEU A 205 -11.47 -6.64 -4.65
N SER A 206 -12.55 -6.19 -5.31
CA SER A 206 -13.27 -4.99 -4.89
C SER A 206 -13.86 -5.12 -3.48
N TRP A 207 -14.32 -6.32 -3.10
CA TRP A 207 -14.84 -6.59 -1.78
C TRP A 207 -13.73 -6.56 -0.73
N ILE A 208 -12.59 -7.24 -0.98
CA ILE A 208 -11.41 -7.21 -0.11
C ILE A 208 -10.88 -5.79 0.07
N CYS A 209 -10.76 -5.00 -1.01
CA CYS A 209 -10.34 -3.60 -0.92
C CYS A 209 -11.33 -2.73 -0.13
N SER A 210 -12.63 -3.01 -0.22
CA SER A 210 -13.65 -2.28 0.55
C SER A 210 -13.57 -2.67 2.03
N SER A 211 -13.39 -3.95 2.33
CA SER A 211 -13.26 -4.48 3.69
C SER A 211 -11.97 -4.04 4.38
N SER A 212 -10.83 -4.02 3.66
CA SER A 212 -9.56 -3.53 4.21
C SER A 212 -9.61 -2.03 4.52
N LEU A 213 -10.27 -1.24 3.67
CA LEU A 213 -10.50 0.18 3.91
C LEU A 213 -11.37 0.39 5.17
N ILE A 214 -12.43 -0.39 5.33
CA ILE A 214 -13.32 -0.33 6.52
C ILE A 214 -12.55 -0.69 7.81
N ILE A 215 -11.73 -1.75 7.79
CA ILE A 215 -10.91 -2.15 8.95
C ILE A 215 -9.91 -1.05 9.30
N TYR A 216 -9.25 -0.45 8.31
CA TYR A 216 -8.27 0.61 8.50
C TYR A 216 -8.90 1.90 9.08
N ILE A 217 -10.11 2.23 8.62
CA ILE A 217 -10.89 3.37 9.14
C ILE A 217 -11.28 3.14 10.60
N ASN A 218 -11.80 1.95 10.92
CA ASN A 218 -12.18 1.61 12.30
C ASN A 218 -10.98 1.54 13.26
N ALA A 219 -9.82 1.05 12.79
CA ALA A 219 -8.61 0.99 13.60
C ALA A 219 -8.07 2.38 13.96
N ASN A 220 -8.08 3.33 13.02
CA ASN A 220 -7.63 4.71 13.28
C ASN A 220 -8.61 5.54 14.11
N LEU A 221 -9.93 5.30 13.98
CA LEU A 221 -10.92 5.93 14.85
C LEU A 221 -10.66 5.63 16.33
N LYS A 222 -10.28 4.38 16.66
CA LYS A 222 -9.92 3.97 18.03
C LYS A 222 -8.63 4.61 18.58
N LEU A 223 -7.71 5.04 17.72
CA LEU A 223 -6.41 5.61 18.11
C LEU A 223 -6.46 7.13 18.35
N SER A 224 -7.62 7.77 18.16
CA SER A 224 -7.83 9.21 18.38
C SER A 224 -8.37 9.56 19.79
N HIS A 225 -8.53 8.55 20.64
CA HIS A 225 -8.93 8.71 22.05
C HIS A 225 -7.74 9.10 22.91
#